data_AF-A0A1D7XH26-F1
#
_entry.id   AF-A0A1D7XH26-F1
#
_cell.length_a   1.000
_cell.length_b   1.000
_cell.length_c   1.000
_cell.angle_alpha   90.00
_cell.angle_beta   90.00
_cell.angle_gamma   90.00
#
_symmetry.space_group_name_H-M   'P 1'
#
loop_
_entity.id
_entity.type
_entity.pdbx_description
1 polymer ?
#
loop_
_entity_poly.entity_id
_entity_poly.type
_entity_poly.pdbx_seq_one_letter_code
_entity_poly.pdbx_strand_id
1 'polypeptide(L)'
;MISKGYNCKVSDIEELTSHTHGTSITRFLLKSNLNETFLSKSLKSLVLGLIWNKLKETKKPIYFIIDDTISQKTKLSSEAKNIIEKCSFHNFHLKGKTVYGHLELAQNLVESLPKLENKGYLLCDSWYSSKAIFNSSVKAGYRYIGALKIV
;
A
#
# COMPACT_ATOMS: atom_id res chain seq x y z
N MET A 1 -17.05 8.98 -24.20
CA MET A 1 -17.76 9.37 -22.97
C MET A 1 -18.06 8.08 -22.23
N ILE A 2 -17.43 7.85 -21.07
CA ILE A 2 -17.62 6.59 -20.32
C ILE A 2 -19.07 6.57 -19.83
N SER A 3 -19.89 5.69 -20.40
CA SER A 3 -21.33 5.63 -20.10
C SER A 3 -21.63 4.88 -18.78
N LYS A 4 -20.63 4.19 -18.23
CA LYS A 4 -20.74 3.28 -17.08
C LYS A 4 -19.56 3.48 -16.13
N GLY A 5 -19.78 3.53 -14.81
CA GLY A 5 -18.68 3.67 -13.84
C GLY A 5 -17.59 2.60 -13.97
N TYR A 6 -16.36 2.93 -13.60
CA TYR A 6 -15.21 2.02 -13.67
C TYR A 6 -15.22 1.06 -12.47
N ASN A 7 -15.40 -0.24 -12.73
CA ASN A 7 -15.47 -1.29 -11.71
C ASN A 7 -14.17 -2.12 -11.65
N CYS A 8 -13.07 -1.61 -12.21
CA CYS A 8 -11.78 -2.27 -12.28
C CYS A 8 -11.81 -3.65 -12.98
N LYS A 9 -12.76 -3.89 -13.89
CA LYS A 9 -12.81 -5.11 -14.70
C LYS A 9 -12.03 -4.93 -16.00
N VAL A 10 -11.50 -6.04 -16.55
CA VAL A 10 -10.82 -6.02 -17.87
C VAL A 10 -11.75 -5.54 -18.98
N SER A 11 -13.06 -5.82 -18.88
CA SER A 11 -14.07 -5.28 -19.80
C SER A 11 -14.14 -3.75 -19.80
N ASP A 12 -13.94 -3.14 -18.63
CA ASP A 12 -13.97 -1.68 -18.50
C ASP A 12 -12.68 -1.07 -19.10
N ILE A 13 -11.55 -1.79 -19.00
CA ILE A 13 -10.30 -1.40 -19.66
C ILE A 13 -10.44 -1.52 -21.18
N GLU A 14 -11.02 -2.62 -21.66
CA GLU A 14 -11.28 -2.83 -23.09
C GLU A 14 -12.16 -1.72 -23.69
N GLU A 15 -13.21 -1.28 -22.99
CA GLU A 15 -14.05 -0.15 -23.42
C GLU A 15 -13.26 1.17 -23.52
N LEU A 16 -12.26 1.36 -22.65
CA LEU A 16 -11.36 2.53 -22.68
C LEU A 16 -10.30 2.43 -23.77
N THR A 17 -9.94 1.22 -24.18
CA THR A 17 -8.92 0.98 -25.18
C THR A 17 -9.58 0.60 -26.51
N SER A 18 -9.78 1.58 -27.38
CA SER A 18 -10.49 1.43 -28.66
C SER A 18 -9.95 0.34 -29.60
N HIS A 19 -8.75 -0.19 -29.37
CA HIS A 19 -8.06 -1.10 -30.29
C HIS A 19 -7.50 -2.39 -29.65
N THR A 20 -7.76 -2.66 -28.37
CA THR A 20 -7.23 -3.86 -27.71
C THR A 20 -8.32 -4.72 -27.11
N HIS A 21 -8.45 -5.94 -27.62
CA HIS A 21 -9.39 -6.92 -27.12
C HIS A 21 -9.07 -7.37 -25.69
N GLY A 22 -10.08 -7.63 -24.88
CA GLY A 22 -9.96 -8.01 -23.47
C GLY A 22 -9.13 -9.29 -23.28
N THR A 23 -9.18 -10.22 -24.23
CA THR A 23 -8.33 -11.42 -24.24
C THR A 23 -6.84 -11.08 -24.33
N SER A 24 -6.48 -10.05 -25.11
CA SER A 24 -5.08 -9.62 -25.24
C SER A 24 -4.59 -8.95 -23.96
N ILE A 25 -5.44 -8.12 -23.33
CA ILE A 25 -5.15 -7.50 -22.02
C ILE A 25 -4.99 -8.59 -20.95
N THR A 26 -5.91 -9.55 -20.88
CA THR A 26 -5.85 -10.66 -19.93
C THR A 26 -4.61 -11.51 -20.12
N ARG A 27 -4.30 -11.87 -21.37
CA ARG A 27 -3.11 -12.65 -21.72
C ARG A 27 -1.82 -11.92 -21.36
N PHE A 28 -1.78 -10.60 -21.56
CA PHE A 28 -0.65 -9.77 -21.13
C PHE A 28 -0.51 -9.79 -19.61
N LEU A 29 -1.58 -9.53 -18.85
CA LEU A 29 -1.53 -9.53 -17.39
C LEU A 29 -1.15 -10.90 -16.79
N LEU A 30 -1.57 -12.00 -17.42
CA LEU A 30 -1.30 -13.35 -16.91
C LEU A 30 0.05 -13.94 -17.34
N LYS A 31 0.53 -13.61 -18.55
CA LYS A 31 1.70 -14.28 -19.16
C LYS A 31 2.90 -13.37 -19.38
N SER A 32 2.78 -12.07 -19.08
CA SER A 32 3.91 -11.18 -19.30
C SER A 32 5.06 -11.48 -18.33
N ASN A 33 6.29 -11.39 -18.83
CA ASN A 33 7.50 -11.53 -18.03
C ASN A 33 7.88 -10.19 -17.36
N LEU A 34 6.89 -9.38 -16.99
CA LEU A 34 7.15 -8.07 -16.43
C LEU A 34 7.91 -8.20 -15.11
N ASN A 35 8.97 -7.42 -14.98
CA ASN A 35 9.64 -7.28 -13.71
C ASN A 35 8.78 -6.39 -12.79
N GLU A 36 7.92 -7.03 -12.00
CA GLU A 36 7.00 -6.35 -11.07
C GLU A 36 7.74 -5.43 -10.08
N THR A 37 8.94 -5.82 -9.66
CA THR A 37 9.76 -5.00 -8.75
C THR A 37 10.18 -3.71 -9.43
N PHE A 38 10.66 -3.79 -10.68
CA PHE A 38 11.01 -2.63 -11.48
C PHE A 38 9.80 -1.74 -11.77
N LEU A 39 8.67 -2.33 -12.11
CA LEU A 39 7.42 -1.60 -12.35
C LEU A 39 6.96 -0.85 -11.09
N SER A 40 6.93 -1.54 -9.94
CA SER A 40 6.58 -0.95 -8.65
C SER A 40 7.53 0.19 -8.27
N LYS A 41 8.84 0.00 -8.46
CA LYS A 41 9.85 1.05 -8.21
C LYS A 41 9.64 2.26 -9.11
N SER A 42 9.35 2.04 -10.39
CA SER A 42 9.13 3.11 -11.38
C SER A 42 7.86 3.90 -11.05
N LEU A 43 6.76 3.21 -10.75
CA LEU A 43 5.51 3.85 -10.32
C LEU A 43 5.69 4.63 -9.02
N LYS A 44 6.37 4.05 -8.02
CA LYS A 44 6.68 4.75 -6.77
C LYS A 44 7.48 6.03 -7.03
N SER A 45 8.53 5.95 -7.86
CA SER A 45 9.34 7.13 -8.20
C SER A 45 8.52 8.22 -8.89
N LEU A 46 7.63 7.84 -9.82
CA LEU A 46 6.75 8.78 -10.52
C LEU A 46 5.79 9.47 -9.55
N VAL A 47 5.09 8.70 -8.72
CA VAL A 47 4.12 9.21 -7.74
C VAL A 47 4.80 10.16 -6.75
N LEU A 48 5.97 9.78 -6.23
CA LEU A 48 6.73 10.64 -5.34
C LEU A 48 7.13 11.95 -6.03
N GLY A 49 7.60 11.89 -7.29
CA GLY A 49 7.87 13.06 -8.13
C GLY A 49 6.69 14.04 -8.18
N LEU A 50 5.48 13.52 -8.42
CA LEU A 50 4.26 14.31 -8.46
C LEU A 50 3.93 14.93 -7.11
N ILE A 51 4.07 14.18 -6.02
CA ILE A 51 3.83 14.66 -4.65
C ILE A 51 4.79 15.80 -4.31
N TRP A 52 6.09 15.67 -4.59
CA TRP A 52 7.07 16.71 -4.30
C TRP A 52 6.86 17.97 -5.14
N ASN A 53 6.48 17.84 -6.41
CA ASN A 53 6.15 18.99 -7.25
C ASN A 53 4.96 19.77 -6.68
N LYS A 54 3.89 19.06 -6.28
CA LYS A 54 2.74 19.68 -5.60
C LYS A 54 3.10 20.30 -4.25
N LEU A 55 4.02 19.69 -3.50
CA LEU A 55 4.51 20.24 -2.23
C LEU A 55 5.22 21.59 -2.47
N LYS A 56 6.08 21.67 -3.48
CA LYS A 56 6.81 22.90 -3.83
C LYS A 56 5.87 24.03 -4.23
N GLU A 57 4.83 23.70 -5.01
CA GLU A 57 3.83 24.67 -5.46
C GLU A 57 2.94 25.16 -4.31
N THR A 58 2.40 24.23 -3.51
CA THR A 58 1.36 24.55 -2.52
C THR A 58 1.89 24.94 -1.15
N LYS A 59 3.13 24.54 -0.81
CA LYS A 59 3.76 24.66 0.53
C LYS A 59 2.93 24.06 1.66
N LYS A 60 1.96 23.20 1.34
CA LYS A 60 1.11 22.50 2.32
C LYS A 60 1.82 21.28 2.90
N PRO A 61 1.49 20.86 4.14
CA PRO A 61 2.07 19.65 4.71
C PRO A 61 1.60 18.39 3.98
N ILE A 62 2.42 17.34 4.01
CA ILE A 62 2.06 16.01 3.52
C ILE A 62 1.48 15.19 4.67
N TYR A 63 0.40 14.48 4.38
CA TYR A 63 -0.17 13.46 5.25
C TYR A 63 0.05 12.09 4.60
N PHE A 64 0.80 11.23 5.28
CA PHE A 64 1.00 9.84 4.89
C PHE A 64 0.05 8.97 5.71
N ILE A 65 -0.86 8.26 5.04
CA ILE A 65 -1.86 7.41 5.68
C ILE A 65 -1.42 5.96 5.55
N ILE A 66 -1.34 5.25 6.66
CA ILE A 66 -1.16 3.79 6.68
C ILE A 66 -2.47 3.16 7.11
N ASP A 67 -3.03 2.40 6.19
CA ASP A 67 -4.24 1.63 6.37
C ASP A 67 -4.01 0.26 5.71
N ASP A 68 -4.35 -0.82 6.40
CA ASP A 68 -4.38 -2.13 5.77
C ASP A 68 -5.66 -2.28 4.96
N THR A 69 -5.52 -2.89 3.79
CA THR A 69 -6.67 -3.29 2.99
C THR A 69 -6.74 -4.81 2.96
N ILE A 70 -7.86 -5.37 3.42
CA ILE A 70 -8.12 -6.80 3.26
C ILE A 70 -8.78 -6.99 1.90
N SER A 71 -8.04 -7.53 0.93
CA SER A 71 -8.64 -8.01 -0.32
C SER A 71 -9.16 -9.43 -0.12
N GLN A 72 -10.38 -9.58 0.42
CA GLN A 72 -11.03 -10.87 0.51
C GLN A 72 -11.37 -11.36 -0.91
N LYS A 73 -10.71 -12.43 -1.37
CA LYS A 73 -11.10 -13.11 -2.61
C LYS A 73 -12.37 -13.94 -2.34
N THR A 74 -13.48 -13.56 -2.98
CA THR A 74 -14.82 -14.14 -2.80
C THR A 74 -15.08 -15.46 -3.55
N LYS A 75 -14.05 -16.16 -4.07
CA LYS A 75 -14.22 -17.52 -4.63
C LYS A 75 -14.01 -18.58 -3.55
N LEU A 76 -14.79 -19.66 -3.60
CA LEU A 76 -14.70 -20.77 -2.64
C LEU A 76 -13.25 -21.24 -2.48
N SER A 77 -12.80 -21.22 -1.23
CA SER A 77 -11.45 -21.57 -0.76
C SER A 77 -11.04 -23.03 -1.03
N SER A 78 -11.94 -23.85 -1.57
CA SER A 78 -11.76 -25.30 -1.76
C SER A 78 -10.77 -25.69 -2.86
N GLU A 79 -10.35 -24.77 -3.73
CA GLU A 79 -9.31 -25.00 -4.75
C GLU A 79 -8.03 -24.18 -4.51
N ALA A 80 -7.99 -23.38 -3.43
CA ALA A 80 -6.83 -22.59 -3.09
C ALA A 80 -5.75 -23.50 -2.45
N LYS A 81 -4.83 -24.02 -3.28
CA LYS A 81 -3.67 -24.81 -2.80
C LYS A 81 -2.74 -24.01 -1.88
N ASN A 82 -2.77 -22.68 -1.99
CA ASN A 82 -2.04 -21.78 -1.11
C ASN A 82 -3.05 -20.96 -0.31
N ILE A 83 -2.93 -21.03 1.02
CA ILE A 83 -3.51 -20.04 1.94
C ILE A 83 -3.16 -18.65 1.40
N ILE A 84 -4.11 -17.72 1.43
CA ILE A 84 -3.93 -16.31 1.02
C ILE A 84 -2.53 -15.85 1.42
N GLU A 85 -1.63 -15.77 0.45
CA GLU A 85 -0.25 -15.42 0.72
C GLU A 85 -0.21 -13.97 1.21
N LYS A 86 0.32 -13.83 2.44
CA LYS A 86 0.88 -12.63 3.08
C LYS A 86 0.15 -11.99 4.26
N CYS A 87 -0.68 -12.70 5.00
CA CYS A 87 -0.95 -12.36 6.41
C CYS A 87 -1.14 -13.65 7.22
N SER A 88 -0.04 -14.33 7.56
CA SER A 88 -0.07 -15.47 8.49
C SER A 88 0.93 -15.26 9.61
N PHE A 89 0.45 -15.56 10.81
CA PHE A 89 0.99 -15.31 12.14
C PHE A 89 2.48 -15.44 12.32
N HIS A 90 2.95 -14.72 13.34
CA HIS A 90 4.06 -15.16 14.13
C HIS A 90 4.00 -14.56 15.56
N ASN A 91 4.28 -15.40 16.57
CA ASN A 91 4.15 -15.28 18.05
C ASN A 91 4.69 -14.02 18.77
N PHE A 92 3.76 -13.21 19.27
CA PHE A 92 3.99 -12.33 20.41
C PHE A 92 3.71 -13.07 21.72
N HIS A 93 4.42 -12.73 22.80
CA HIS A 93 4.07 -12.88 24.22
C HIS A 93 5.35 -13.19 25.02
N LEU A 94 6.16 -12.18 25.36
CA LEU A 94 7.22 -12.29 26.39
C LEU A 94 8.37 -13.33 26.18
N LYS A 95 8.36 -14.20 25.13
CA LYS A 95 9.01 -15.54 25.18
C LYS A 95 9.64 -16.08 23.86
N GLY A 96 10.41 -15.29 23.11
CA GLY A 96 11.27 -15.88 22.06
C GLY A 96 10.60 -16.33 20.76
N LYS A 97 9.97 -15.36 20.06
CA LYS A 97 9.72 -15.26 18.61
C LYS A 97 8.73 -16.29 18.01
N THR A 98 8.08 -16.04 16.88
CA THR A 98 8.36 -15.23 15.68
C THR A 98 7.48 -13.96 15.61
N VAL A 99 7.66 -12.95 14.73
CA VAL A 99 6.57 -12.00 14.34
C VAL A 99 6.62 -11.74 12.82
N TYR A 100 5.48 -11.68 12.13
CA TYR A 100 5.28 -11.10 10.79
C TYR A 100 3.91 -10.41 10.83
N GLY A 101 3.88 -9.31 11.58
CA GLY A 101 2.66 -8.57 11.89
C GLY A 101 2.53 -7.34 10.99
N HIS A 102 1.29 -6.90 10.80
CA HIS A 102 0.95 -5.62 10.15
C HIS A 102 1.84 -4.46 10.66
N LEU A 103 2.20 -4.47 11.94
CA LEU A 103 3.08 -3.49 12.59
C LEU A 103 4.51 -3.46 12.04
N GLU A 104 5.13 -4.61 11.74
CA GLU A 104 6.51 -4.67 11.24
C GLU A 104 6.59 -4.21 9.79
N LEU A 105 5.59 -4.59 8.97
CA LEU A 105 5.45 -4.10 7.61
C LEU A 105 5.22 -2.58 7.59
N ALA A 106 4.35 -2.08 8.48
CA ALA A 106 4.12 -0.65 8.62
C ALA A 106 5.39 0.08 9.08
N GLN A 107 6.16 -0.47 10.03
CA GLN A 107 7.42 0.11 10.45
C GLN A 107 8.43 0.21 9.29
N ASN A 108 8.63 -0.87 8.55
CA ASN A 108 9.52 -0.88 7.39
C ASN A 108 9.07 0.11 6.31
N LEU A 109 7.76 0.25 6.10
CA LEU A 109 7.20 1.25 5.20
C LEU A 109 7.53 2.67 5.67
N VAL A 110 7.33 2.97 6.96
CA VAL A 110 7.64 4.29 7.56
C VAL A 110 9.12 4.61 7.44
N GLU A 111 10.00 3.64 7.68
CA GLU A 111 11.46 3.84 7.56
C GLU A 111 11.91 4.04 6.11
N SER A 112 11.16 3.51 5.14
CA SER A 112 11.40 3.73 3.72
C SER A 112 10.88 5.08 3.21
N LEU A 113 10.17 5.85 4.04
CA LEU A 113 9.62 7.13 3.64
C LEU A 113 10.74 8.12 3.30
N PRO A 114 10.54 8.92 2.24
CA PRO A 114 11.52 9.94 1.90
C PRO A 114 11.56 11.02 2.98
N LYS A 115 12.74 11.57 3.21
CA LYS A 115 12.89 12.73 4.11
C LYS A 115 12.20 13.94 3.50
N LEU A 116 11.50 14.69 4.34
CA LEU A 116 10.81 15.91 3.95
C LEU A 116 11.60 17.15 4.37
N GLU A 117 11.63 18.15 3.49
CA GLU A 117 12.10 19.50 3.83
C GLU A 117 11.03 20.30 4.60
N ASN A 118 9.75 19.97 4.36
CA ASN A 118 8.58 20.62 4.99
C ASN A 118 7.89 19.70 6.00
N LYS A 119 6.92 20.22 6.74
CA LYS A 119 6.15 19.46 7.75
C LYS A 119 5.44 18.26 7.11
N GLY A 120 5.68 17.06 7.64
CA GLY A 120 4.96 15.84 7.30
C GLY A 120 4.30 15.20 8.51
N TYR A 121 3.15 14.56 8.29
CA TYR A 121 2.39 13.86 9.31
C TYR A 121 2.17 12.40 8.90
N LEU A 122 2.36 11.48 9.84
CA LEU A 122 2.02 10.07 9.70
C LEU A 122 0.69 9.83 10.41
N LEU A 123 -0.33 9.43 9.65
CA LEU A 123 -1.66 9.10 10.12
C LEU A 123 -1.81 7.58 10.16
N CYS A 124 -2.18 7.05 11.32
CA CYS A 124 -2.35 5.61 11.52
C CYS A 124 -3.61 5.30 12.34
N ASP A 125 -4.31 4.22 11.97
CA ASP A 125 -5.35 3.65 12.83
C ASP A 125 -4.74 3.11 14.14
N SER A 126 -5.59 2.96 15.14
CA SER A 126 -5.30 2.49 16.48
C SER A 126 -4.63 1.12 16.56
N TRP A 127 -4.82 0.27 15.54
CA TRP A 127 -4.12 -1.01 15.40
C TRP A 127 -2.59 -0.84 15.20
N TYR A 128 -2.15 0.32 14.71
CA TYR A 128 -0.75 0.66 14.47
C TYR A 128 -0.16 1.59 15.54
N SER A 129 -0.92 1.94 16.56
CA SER A 129 -0.47 2.79 17.67
C SER A 129 0.52 2.04 18.57
N SER A 130 1.79 2.06 18.17
CA SER A 130 2.89 1.41 18.86
C SER A 130 4.12 2.31 19.00
N LYS A 131 4.90 2.08 20.07
CA LYS A 131 6.16 2.80 20.33
C LYS A 131 7.16 2.65 19.17
N ALA A 132 7.17 1.49 18.50
CA ALA A 132 8.06 1.23 17.38
C ALA A 132 7.73 2.14 16.18
N ILE A 133 6.47 2.17 15.75
CA ILE A 133 6.03 3.02 14.63
C ILE A 133 6.19 4.51 14.97
N PHE A 134 5.86 4.91 16.20
CA PHE A 134 6.09 6.28 16.66
C PHE A 134 7.57 6.67 16.53
N ASN A 135 8.49 5.86 17.06
CA ASN A 135 9.91 6.15 16.99
C ASN A 135 10.44 6.18 15.55
N SER A 136 10.02 5.24 14.71
CA SER A 136 10.42 5.21 13.29
C SER A 136 9.89 6.44 12.54
N SER A 137 8.68 6.91 12.85
CA SER A 137 8.13 8.13 12.24
C SER A 137 8.91 9.38 12.61
N VAL A 138 9.26 9.55 13.89
CA VAL A 138 10.09 10.67 14.36
C VAL A 138 11.47 10.62 13.72
N LYS A 139 12.08 9.43 13.64
CA LYS A 139 13.37 9.22 12.96
C LYS A 139 13.32 9.57 11.47
N ALA A 140 12.20 9.28 10.80
CA ALA A 140 11.97 9.63 9.40
C ALA A 140 11.66 11.13 9.18
N GLY A 141 11.47 11.92 10.26
CA GLY A 141 11.16 13.35 10.20
C GLY A 141 9.67 13.67 10.14
N TYR A 142 8.80 12.72 10.47
CA TYR A 142 7.36 12.87 10.45
C TYR A 142 6.80 13.07 11.86
N ARG A 143 5.73 13.86 11.98
CA ARG A 143 4.93 13.97 13.20
C ARG A 143 3.88 12.87 13.22
N TYR A 144 3.83 12.09 14.29
CA TYR A 144 2.88 11.00 14.43
C TYR A 144 1.50 11.48 14.90
N ILE A 145 0.44 10.99 14.27
CA ILE A 145 -0.95 11.14 14.70
C ILE A 145 -1.60 9.77 14.60
N GLY A 146 -1.75 9.09 15.73
CA GLY A 146 -2.39 7.78 15.83
C GLY A 146 -3.72 7.85 16.57
N ALA A 147 -4.67 7.02 16.17
CA ALA A 147 -5.88 6.82 16.96
C ALA A 147 -5.56 6.03 18.24
N LEU A 148 -6.17 6.38 19.37
CA LEU A 148 -6.09 5.60 20.60
C LEU A 148 -7.34 4.75 20.71
N LYS A 149 -7.17 3.43 20.85
CA LYS A 149 -8.28 2.53 21.17
C LYS A 149 -8.44 2.50 22.68
N ILE A 150 -9.49 3.17 23.16
CA ILE A 150 -9.96 2.99 24.54
C ILE A 150 -10.76 1.68 24.53
N VAL A 151 -10.28 0.70 25.27
CA VAL A 151 -10.95 -0.60 25.46
C VAL A 151 -11.82 -0.51 26.70
#